data_AF-A0A376VPI2-F1
#
_entry.id   AF-A0A376VPI2-F1
#
_cell.length_a   1.000
_cell.length_b   1.000
_cell.length_c   1.000
_cell.angle_alpha   90.00
_cell.angle_beta   90.00
_cell.angle_gamma   90.00
#
_symmetry.space_group_name_H-M   'P 1'
#
loop_
_entity.id
_entity.type
_entity.pdbx_description
1 polymer ?
#
loop_
_entity_poly.entity_id
_entity_poly.type
_entity_poly.pdbx_seq_one_letter_code
_entity_poly.pdbx_strand_id
1 'polypeptide(L)'
;MPSSARTAAIAPQATAGSVPDMSPHTVAAQPPVAATPIPQVTVDSHDDKAWRDTLLKVAAILCERQPESPQGYRLRRHALWQTITSTPQAESDGRTPLAAFPVDMMDDYLARLNNADMALWQQVEKSLLLAPYWLDGHYLSAQTALRLGYKQVADAIRDEVTGFLARCPH
;
A
#
# COMPACT_ATOMS: atom_id res chain seq x y z
N MET A 1 -15.68 72.31 18.22
CA MET A 1 -15.55 70.84 18.12
C MET A 1 -16.95 70.25 18.26
N PRO A 2 -17.63 69.83 17.18
CA PRO A 2 -18.98 69.28 17.24
C PRO A 2 -18.89 67.76 17.49
N SER A 3 -19.56 67.22 18.52
CA SER A 3 -20.99 66.94 18.67
C SER A 3 -21.37 65.57 18.09
N SER A 4 -21.54 64.61 19.00
CA SER A 4 -22.17 63.29 18.78
C SER A 4 -23.68 63.43 18.55
N ALA A 5 -24.28 62.55 17.72
CA ALA A 5 -25.47 61.77 18.07
C ALA A 5 -26.01 60.89 16.90
N ARG A 6 -26.44 59.67 17.29
CA ARG A 6 -27.24 58.62 16.61
C ARG A 6 -28.32 59.05 15.60
N THR A 7 -28.55 58.21 14.58
CA THR A 7 -29.89 57.82 14.02
C THR A 7 -29.69 56.60 13.09
N ALA A 8 -30.20 55.40 13.42
CA ALA A 8 -31.52 54.80 13.11
C ALA A 8 -31.55 53.95 11.82
N ALA A 9 -32.16 52.77 11.95
CA ALA A 9 -32.29 51.71 10.95
C ALA A 9 -33.26 52.06 9.82
N ILE A 10 -33.01 51.50 8.63
CA ILE A 10 -33.93 51.52 7.49
C ILE A 10 -33.94 50.13 6.84
N ALA A 11 -35.12 49.51 6.81
CA ALA A 11 -35.42 48.33 6.02
C ALA A 11 -35.76 48.74 4.57
N PRO A 12 -35.42 47.96 3.53
CA PRO A 12 -35.95 48.18 2.20
C PRO A 12 -37.13 47.25 1.88
N GLN A 13 -38.13 47.85 1.28
CA GLN A 13 -39.37 47.28 0.74
C GLN A 13 -39.14 46.29 -0.41
N ALA A 14 -40.06 45.34 -0.53
CA ALA A 14 -40.24 44.49 -1.69
C ALA A 14 -40.65 45.33 -2.93
N THR A 15 -39.96 45.11 -4.04
CA THR A 15 -40.40 45.55 -5.37
C THR A 15 -40.32 44.35 -6.31
N ALA A 16 -41.47 43.93 -6.83
CA ALA A 16 -41.58 42.91 -7.86
C ALA A 16 -41.05 43.44 -9.20
N GLY A 17 -40.30 42.63 -9.93
CA GLY A 17 -39.83 42.98 -11.27
C GLY A 17 -39.13 41.82 -11.99
N SER A 18 -39.85 41.27 -12.96
CA SER A 18 -39.34 40.70 -14.22
C SER A 18 -38.60 39.36 -14.19
N VAL A 19 -39.33 38.32 -14.56
CA VAL A 19 -38.82 37.05 -15.12
C VAL A 19 -38.28 37.28 -16.54
N PRO A 20 -37.03 36.87 -16.84
CA PRO A 20 -36.62 36.57 -18.19
C PRO A 20 -36.71 35.06 -18.45
N ASP A 21 -37.28 34.78 -19.61
CA ASP A 21 -37.44 33.52 -20.33
C ASP A 21 -36.20 32.60 -20.25
N MET A 22 -36.38 31.40 -19.68
CA MET A 22 -35.34 30.38 -19.61
C MET A 22 -35.65 29.31 -20.66
N SER A 23 -35.00 29.44 -21.81
CA SER A 23 -34.94 28.39 -22.83
C SER A 23 -34.38 27.11 -22.21
N PRO A 24 -34.92 25.91 -22.51
CA PRO A 24 -34.38 24.67 -21.98
C PRO A 24 -33.06 24.35 -22.68
N HIS A 25 -31.94 24.67 -22.04
CA HIS A 25 -30.67 24.06 -22.39
C HIS A 25 -30.71 22.60 -21.94
N THR A 26 -30.93 21.70 -22.90
CA THR A 26 -30.79 20.26 -22.72
C THR A 26 -29.37 19.96 -22.23
N VAL A 27 -29.20 19.65 -20.94
CA VAL A 27 -27.97 19.08 -20.41
C VAL A 27 -27.84 17.68 -21.03
N ALA A 28 -26.91 17.52 -21.95
CA ALA A 28 -26.55 16.22 -22.47
C ALA A 28 -26.10 15.34 -21.29
N ALA A 29 -26.85 14.28 -21.01
CA ALA A 29 -26.52 13.30 -20.00
C ALA A 29 -25.17 12.66 -20.36
N GLN A 30 -24.16 12.91 -19.53
CA GLN A 30 -22.90 12.17 -19.62
C GLN A 30 -23.20 10.68 -19.34
N PRO A 31 -22.64 9.76 -20.14
CA PRO A 31 -22.80 8.32 -19.88
C PRO A 31 -22.23 7.99 -18.49
N PRO A 32 -22.87 7.09 -17.73
CA PRO A 32 -22.40 6.71 -16.40
C PRO A 32 -21.01 6.10 -16.55
N VAL A 33 -20.01 6.76 -15.93
CA VAL A 33 -18.68 6.18 -15.78
C VAL A 33 -18.86 4.91 -14.95
N ALA A 34 -18.59 3.75 -15.55
CA ALA A 34 -18.66 2.47 -14.86
C ALA A 34 -17.71 2.55 -13.64
N ALA A 35 -18.29 2.66 -12.44
CA ALA A 35 -17.53 2.64 -11.21
C ALA A 35 -16.84 1.27 -11.12
N THR A 36 -15.51 1.27 -11.15
CA THR A 36 -14.72 0.08 -10.85
C THR A 36 -15.16 -0.42 -9.46
N PRO A 37 -15.52 -1.70 -9.31
CA PRO A 37 -15.96 -2.24 -8.03
C PRO A 37 -14.91 -1.95 -6.97
N ILE A 38 -15.30 -1.25 -5.90
CA ILE A 38 -14.41 -0.98 -4.78
C ILE A 38 -14.14 -2.34 -4.12
N PRO A 39 -12.90 -2.82 -4.07
CA PRO A 39 -12.60 -4.08 -3.39
C PRO A 39 -13.02 -3.95 -1.92
N GLN A 40 -14.07 -4.67 -1.53
CA GLN A 40 -14.57 -4.66 -0.17
C GLN A 40 -13.63 -5.49 0.69
N VAL A 41 -12.94 -4.83 1.62
CA VAL A 41 -12.13 -5.48 2.64
C VAL A 41 -13.03 -5.73 3.85
N THR A 42 -13.45 -6.97 4.06
CA THR A 42 -14.00 -7.40 5.35
C THR A 42 -12.86 -7.40 6.37
N VAL A 43 -13.00 -6.57 7.41
CA VAL A 43 -12.01 -6.49 8.49
C VAL A 43 -12.38 -7.52 9.54
N ASP A 44 -11.61 -8.61 9.59
CA ASP A 44 -11.77 -9.67 10.58
C ASP A 44 -10.65 -9.54 11.63
N SER A 45 -11.01 -9.06 12.83
CA SER A 45 -10.08 -8.84 13.95
C SER A 45 -10.14 -9.92 15.04
N HIS A 46 -10.84 -11.02 14.79
CA HIS A 46 -11.12 -12.03 15.82
C HIS A 46 -10.04 -13.12 15.96
N ASP A 47 -9.20 -13.31 14.93
CA ASP A 47 -8.16 -14.35 14.86
C ASP A 47 -6.91 -13.74 14.20
N ASP A 48 -5.72 -14.02 14.75
CA ASP A 48 -4.43 -13.56 14.20
C ASP A 48 -4.24 -13.96 12.73
N LYS A 49 -4.73 -15.14 12.33
CA LYS A 49 -4.67 -15.59 10.94
C LYS A 49 -5.57 -14.75 10.04
N ALA A 50 -6.82 -14.53 10.47
CA ALA A 50 -7.78 -13.72 9.71
C ALA A 50 -7.29 -12.26 9.60
N TRP A 51 -6.76 -11.72 10.70
CA TRP A 51 -6.17 -10.40 10.73
C TRP A 51 -4.98 -10.28 9.78
N ARG A 52 -4.06 -11.26 9.80
CA ARG A 52 -2.94 -11.33 8.86
C ARG A 52 -3.39 -11.36 7.41
N ASP A 53 -4.39 -12.18 7.09
CA ASP A 53 -4.92 -12.30 5.73
C ASP A 53 -5.63 -11.01 5.30
N THR A 54 -6.33 -10.31 6.20
CA THR A 54 -6.88 -8.96 5.95
C THR A 54 -5.76 -7.97 5.65
N LEU A 55 -4.68 -7.92 6.44
CA LEU A 55 -3.54 -7.03 6.17
C LEU A 55 -2.88 -7.32 4.82
N LEU A 56 -2.72 -8.59 4.46
CA LEU A 56 -2.18 -8.98 3.15
C LEU A 56 -3.10 -8.58 1.99
N LYS A 57 -4.42 -8.69 2.15
CA LYS A 57 -5.40 -8.19 1.15
C LYS A 57 -5.31 -6.68 0.99
N VAL A 58 -5.27 -5.92 2.08
CA VAL A 58 -5.10 -4.45 2.03
C VAL A 58 -3.79 -4.09 1.37
N ALA A 59 -2.69 -4.76 1.72
CA ALA A 59 -1.39 -4.55 1.11
C ALA A 59 -1.40 -4.84 -0.41
N ALA A 60 -2.06 -5.91 -0.85
CA ALA A 60 -2.24 -6.21 -2.26
C ALA A 60 -2.98 -5.09 -3.00
N ILE A 61 -4.12 -4.63 -2.47
CA ILE A 61 -4.89 -3.53 -3.04
C ILE A 61 -4.06 -2.24 -3.11
N LEU A 62 -3.27 -1.93 -2.08
CA LEU A 62 -2.38 -0.76 -2.08
C LEU A 62 -1.30 -0.86 -3.17
N CYS A 63 -0.66 -2.02 -3.31
CA CYS A 63 0.34 -2.23 -4.37
C CYS A 63 -0.26 -2.16 -5.78
N GLU A 64 -1.51 -2.63 -5.97
CA GLU A 64 -2.20 -2.55 -7.26
C GLU A 64 -2.61 -1.12 -7.61
N ARG A 65 -3.08 -0.34 -6.64
CA ARG A 65 -3.56 1.02 -6.86
C ARG A 65 -2.44 2.06 -6.93
N GLN A 66 -1.37 1.85 -6.16
CA GLN A 66 -0.26 2.78 -6.00
C GLN A 66 1.07 2.01 -5.89
N PRO A 67 1.58 1.43 -6.98
CA PRO A 67 2.84 0.68 -6.98
C PRO A 67 4.05 1.55 -6.58
N GLU A 68 3.98 2.86 -6.80
CA GLU A 68 5.01 3.81 -6.35
C GLU A 68 4.99 4.08 -4.84
N SER A 69 3.89 3.77 -4.16
CA SER A 69 3.74 4.04 -2.72
C SER A 69 4.38 2.91 -1.89
N PRO A 70 5.30 3.24 -0.97
CA PRO A 70 5.95 2.23 -0.13
C PRO A 70 4.99 1.57 0.88
N GLN A 71 3.82 2.17 1.14
CA GLN A 71 2.91 1.74 2.20
C GLN A 71 2.38 0.32 2.01
N GLY A 72 2.04 -0.07 0.78
CA GLY A 72 1.58 -1.44 0.49
C GLY A 72 2.64 -2.49 0.81
N TYR A 73 3.90 -2.19 0.45
CA TYR A 73 5.03 -3.09 0.70
C TYR A 73 5.39 -3.17 2.18
N ARG A 74 5.38 -2.04 2.90
CA ARG A 74 5.58 -2.00 4.35
C ARG A 74 4.51 -2.82 5.08
N LEU A 75 3.25 -2.62 4.73
CA LEU A 75 2.13 -3.37 5.32
C LEU A 75 2.26 -4.88 5.07
N ARG A 76 2.70 -5.27 3.87
CA ARG A 76 2.98 -6.68 3.55
C ARG A 76 4.06 -7.28 4.44
N ARG A 77 5.18 -6.56 4.66
CA ARG A 77 6.27 -7.02 5.55
C ARG A 77 5.79 -7.11 6.99
N HIS A 78 5.04 -6.12 7.45
CA HIS A 78 4.44 -6.13 8.79
C HIS A 78 3.56 -7.38 8.98
N ALA A 79 2.63 -7.63 8.06
CA ALA A 79 1.76 -8.81 8.11
C ALA A 79 2.54 -10.13 8.04
N LEU A 80 3.67 -10.16 7.32
CA LEU A 80 4.50 -11.36 7.19
C LEU A 80 5.28 -11.67 8.47
N TRP A 81 5.83 -10.65 9.13
CA TRP A 81 6.70 -10.82 10.29
C TRP A 81 6.00 -10.62 11.64
N GLN A 82 4.77 -10.12 11.69
CA GLN A 82 4.04 -9.95 12.96
C GLN A 82 3.85 -11.27 13.71
N THR A 83 3.77 -12.39 12.98
CA THR A 83 3.64 -13.74 13.58
C THR A 83 4.99 -14.35 13.97
N ILE A 84 6.11 -13.73 13.57
CA ILE A 84 7.46 -14.21 13.86
C ILE A 84 7.99 -13.42 15.06
N THR A 85 7.69 -13.94 16.25
CA THR A 85 8.05 -13.32 17.54
C THR A 85 9.32 -13.91 18.15
N SER A 86 9.87 -14.96 17.56
CA SER A 86 11.12 -15.58 18.01
C SER A 86 11.86 -16.18 16.81
N THR A 87 13.19 -16.22 16.91
CA THR A 87 14.02 -16.94 15.93
C THR A 87 13.69 -18.44 16.00
N PRO A 88 13.61 -19.15 14.86
CA PRO A 88 13.48 -20.59 14.89
C PRO A 88 14.64 -21.19 15.66
N GLN A 89 14.35 -22.15 16.54
CA GLN A 89 15.39 -22.82 17.31
C GLN A 89 16.39 -23.47 16.34
N ALA A 90 17.64 -22.99 16.37
CA ALA A 90 18.72 -23.59 15.61
C ALA A 90 19.08 -24.95 16.23
N GLU A 91 19.37 -25.94 15.40
CA GLU A 91 20.00 -27.17 15.84
C GLU A 91 21.46 -26.91 16.26
N SER A 92 22.08 -27.90 16.89
CA SER A 92 23.46 -27.84 17.41
C SER A 92 24.51 -27.40 16.40
N ASP A 93 24.23 -27.53 15.09
CA ASP A 93 25.09 -27.09 13.98
C ASP A 93 24.82 -25.63 13.54
N GLY A 94 23.96 -24.88 14.25
CA GLY A 94 23.55 -23.52 13.90
C GLY A 94 22.55 -23.46 12.73
N ARG A 95 22.09 -24.61 12.22
CA ARG A 95 21.10 -24.71 11.15
C ARG A 95 19.70 -24.73 11.72
N THR A 96 18.81 -23.91 11.18
CA THR A 96 17.38 -24.02 11.48
C THR A 96 16.75 -25.11 10.62
N PRO A 97 15.78 -25.90 11.12
CA PRO A 97 15.05 -26.90 10.33
C PRO A 97 14.05 -26.27 9.35
N LEU A 98 14.32 -25.05 8.88
CA LEU A 98 13.52 -24.33 7.90
C LEU A 98 13.88 -24.81 6.50
N ALA A 99 12.87 -25.02 5.67
CA ALA A 99 13.06 -25.29 4.26
C ALA A 99 13.77 -24.09 3.61
N ALA A 100 14.94 -24.33 3.03
CA ALA A 100 15.62 -23.35 2.20
C ALA A 100 14.78 -23.05 0.96
N PHE A 101 14.78 -21.80 0.52
CA PHE A 101 14.20 -21.45 -0.77
C PHE A 101 14.98 -22.16 -1.89
N PRO A 102 14.32 -22.72 -2.93
CA PRO A 102 15.01 -23.45 -3.99
C PRO A 102 16.05 -22.59 -4.71
N VAL A 103 17.31 -23.02 -4.69
CA VAL A 103 18.44 -22.28 -5.29
C VAL A 103 18.25 -22.08 -6.79
N ASP A 104 17.73 -23.08 -7.50
CA ASP A 104 17.46 -22.99 -8.94
C ASP A 104 16.46 -21.86 -9.27
N MET A 105 15.44 -21.65 -8.42
CA MET A 105 14.49 -20.54 -8.60
C MET A 105 15.11 -19.19 -8.26
N MET A 106 16.02 -19.14 -7.29
CA MET A 106 16.76 -17.93 -6.96
C MET A 106 17.67 -17.51 -8.12
N ASP A 107 18.38 -18.46 -8.72
CA ASP A 107 19.26 -18.22 -9.86
C ASP A 107 18.47 -17.72 -11.10
N ASP A 108 17.26 -18.26 -11.34
CA ASP A 108 16.36 -17.74 -12.38
C ASP A 108 15.99 -16.27 -12.13
N TYR A 109 15.62 -15.92 -10.90
CA TYR A 109 15.28 -14.53 -10.57
C TYR A 109 16.48 -13.60 -10.72
N LEU A 110 17.67 -14.03 -10.30
CA LEU A 110 18.90 -13.25 -10.44
C LEU A 110 19.29 -13.06 -11.92
N ALA A 111 19.12 -14.09 -12.75
CA ALA A 111 19.36 -13.99 -14.19
C ALA A 111 18.40 -12.98 -14.85
N ARG A 112 17.12 -13.00 -14.43
CA ARG A 112 16.07 -12.09 -14.92
C ARG A 112 16.18 -10.67 -14.37
N LEU A 113 16.88 -10.46 -13.25
CA LEU A 113 17.07 -9.15 -12.61
C LEU A 113 17.67 -8.10 -13.56
N ASN A 114 18.48 -8.53 -14.53
CA ASN A 114 19.03 -7.63 -15.55
C ASN A 114 17.96 -6.97 -16.42
N ASN A 115 16.87 -7.68 -16.70
CA ASN A 115 15.70 -7.22 -17.42
C ASN A 115 14.49 -7.15 -16.46
N ALA A 116 14.70 -6.53 -15.29
CA ALA A 116 13.69 -6.41 -14.25
C ALA A 116 12.38 -5.84 -14.81
N ASP A 117 11.29 -6.59 -14.65
CA ASP A 117 9.94 -6.19 -15.00
C ASP A 117 9.00 -6.31 -13.79
N MET A 118 7.79 -5.74 -13.94
CA MET A 118 6.79 -5.80 -12.87
C MET A 118 6.35 -7.25 -12.57
N ALA A 119 6.39 -8.14 -13.58
CA ALA A 119 6.01 -9.54 -13.41
C ALA A 119 7.01 -10.32 -12.55
N LEU A 120 8.32 -10.15 -12.77
CA LEU A 120 9.37 -10.67 -11.90
C LEU A 120 9.17 -10.16 -10.47
N TRP A 121 8.92 -8.86 -10.30
CA TRP A 121 8.73 -8.29 -8.98
C TRP A 121 7.53 -8.92 -8.24
N GLN A 122 6.38 -9.07 -8.90
CA GLN A 122 5.21 -9.73 -8.33
C GLN A 122 5.46 -11.21 -8.00
N GLN A 123 6.21 -11.92 -8.86
CA GLN A 123 6.57 -13.31 -8.62
C GLN A 123 7.45 -13.47 -7.37
N VAL A 124 8.45 -12.59 -7.21
CA VAL A 124 9.34 -12.56 -6.05
C VAL A 124 8.55 -12.24 -4.78
N GLU A 125 7.66 -11.24 -4.84
CA GLU A 125 6.76 -10.89 -3.72
C GLU A 125 5.86 -12.04 -3.29
N LYS A 126 5.37 -12.85 -4.25
CA LYS A 126 4.56 -14.04 -3.95
C LYS A 126 5.40 -15.12 -3.28
N SER A 127 6.63 -15.35 -3.74
CA SER A 127 7.57 -16.29 -3.13
C SER A 127 7.94 -15.88 -1.69
N LEU A 128 8.08 -14.58 -1.42
CA LEU A 128 8.32 -14.06 -0.07
C LEU A 128 7.18 -14.37 0.91
N LEU A 129 5.92 -14.40 0.45
CA LEU A 129 4.79 -14.79 1.31
C LEU A 129 4.83 -16.26 1.73
N LEU A 130 5.48 -17.12 0.93
CA LEU A 130 5.64 -18.55 1.22
C LEU A 130 6.90 -18.85 2.04
N ALA A 131 7.92 -17.98 1.96
CA ALA A 131 9.19 -18.12 2.64
C ALA A 131 9.52 -16.88 3.48
N PRO A 132 8.95 -16.73 4.69
CA PRO A 132 9.10 -15.52 5.52
C PRO A 132 10.53 -15.20 5.96
N TYR A 133 11.39 -16.23 6.03
CA TYR A 133 12.79 -16.13 6.43
C TYR A 133 13.76 -15.96 5.25
N TRP A 134 13.25 -15.89 4.01
CA TRP A 134 14.08 -15.73 2.82
C TRP A 134 14.50 -14.26 2.64
N LEU A 135 15.50 -13.85 3.41
CA LEU A 135 16.03 -12.47 3.42
C LEU A 135 16.59 -12.05 2.05
N ASP A 136 17.22 -12.97 1.32
CA ASP A 136 17.74 -12.69 -0.03
C ASP A 136 16.62 -12.31 -1.01
N GLY A 137 15.42 -12.85 -0.85
CA GLY A 137 14.26 -12.47 -1.65
C GLY A 137 13.84 -11.01 -1.41
N HIS A 138 14.00 -10.51 -0.18
CA HIS A 138 13.72 -9.11 0.13
C HIS A 138 14.75 -8.18 -0.51
N TYR A 139 16.02 -8.59 -0.51
CA TYR A 139 17.07 -7.88 -1.24
C TYR A 139 16.79 -7.85 -2.75
N LEU A 140 16.40 -8.98 -3.33
CA LEU A 140 16.06 -9.08 -4.75
C LEU A 140 14.84 -8.21 -5.10
N SER A 141 13.82 -8.19 -4.24
CA SER A 141 12.65 -7.31 -4.39
C SER A 141 13.04 -5.83 -4.35
N ALA A 142 13.87 -5.41 -3.38
CA ALA A 142 14.36 -4.04 -3.32
C ALA A 142 15.21 -3.67 -4.54
N GLN A 143 16.07 -4.57 -5.01
CA GLN A 143 16.90 -4.36 -6.20
C GLN A 143 16.06 -4.28 -7.48
N THR A 144 15.00 -5.07 -7.59
CA THR A 144 14.03 -5.01 -8.69
C THR A 144 13.28 -3.67 -8.66
N ALA A 145 12.80 -3.23 -7.50
CA ALA A 145 12.18 -1.93 -7.31
C ALA A 145 13.09 -0.76 -7.72
N LEU A 146 14.38 -0.82 -7.35
CA LEU A 146 15.38 0.18 -7.74
C LEU A 146 15.55 0.25 -9.27
N ARG A 147 15.63 -0.90 -9.95
CA ARG A 147 15.78 -0.96 -11.41
C ARG A 147 14.54 -0.45 -12.14
N LEU A 148 13.36 -0.66 -11.57
CA LEU A 148 12.09 -0.11 -12.07
C LEU A 148 11.90 1.39 -11.75
N GLY A 149 12.79 1.99 -10.96
CA GLY A 149 12.75 3.41 -10.59
C GLY A 149 12.00 3.72 -9.28
N TYR A 150 11.47 2.72 -8.58
CA TYR A 150 10.75 2.87 -7.31
C TYR A 150 11.69 2.93 -6.10
N LYS A 151 12.53 3.96 -6.05
CA LYS A 151 13.55 4.12 -4.99
C LYS A 151 12.97 4.15 -3.58
N GLN A 152 11.88 4.87 -3.38
CA GLN A 152 11.21 4.98 -2.07
C GLN A 152 10.71 3.61 -1.58
N VAL A 153 10.23 2.76 -2.49
CA VAL A 153 9.80 1.40 -2.16
C VAL A 153 10.99 0.54 -1.77
N ALA A 154 12.09 0.62 -2.50
CA ALA A 154 13.31 -0.12 -2.17
C ALA A 154 13.89 0.26 -0.80
N ASP A 155 13.97 1.56 -0.51
CA ASP A 155 14.42 2.05 0.79
C ASP A 155 13.48 1.58 1.91
N ALA A 156 12.16 1.65 1.69
CA ALA A 156 11.19 1.15 2.65
C ALA A 156 11.32 -0.36 2.90
N ILE A 157 11.55 -1.18 1.87
CA ILE A 157 11.78 -2.62 2.03
C ILE A 157 13.02 -2.86 2.88
N ARG A 158 14.12 -2.14 2.62
CA ARG A 158 15.35 -2.24 3.42
C ARG A 158 15.10 -1.88 4.88
N ASP A 159 14.43 -0.75 5.14
CA ASP A 159 14.14 -0.29 6.49
C ASP A 159 13.31 -1.32 7.29
N GLU A 160 12.31 -1.92 6.65
CA GLU A 160 11.50 -2.96 7.28
C GLU A 160 12.34 -4.20 7.61
N VAL A 161 13.21 -4.65 6.68
CA VAL A 161 14.14 -5.79 6.94
C VAL A 161 15.07 -5.46 8.09
N THR A 162 15.67 -4.26 8.12
CA THR A 162 16.53 -3.82 9.22
C THR A 162 15.76 -3.79 10.55
N GLY A 163 14.53 -3.28 10.54
CA GLY A 163 13.65 -3.28 11.71
C GLY A 163 13.31 -4.69 12.19
N PHE A 164 13.10 -5.65 11.29
CA PHE A 164 12.90 -7.05 11.65
C PHE A 164 14.14 -7.68 12.27
N LEU A 165 15.31 -7.50 11.65
CA LEU A 165 16.58 -8.00 12.18
C LEU A 165 16.90 -7.42 13.56
N ALA A 166 16.62 -6.12 13.77
CA ALA A 166 16.81 -5.49 15.08
C ALA A 166 15.89 -6.05 16.18
N ARG A 167 14.72 -6.59 15.83
CA ARG A 167 13.80 -7.23 16.79
C ARG A 167 14.23 -8.65 17.18
N CYS A 168 15.06 -9.29 16.37
CA CYS A 168 15.57 -10.64 16.61
C CYS A 168 17.10 -10.59 16.78
N PRO A 169 17.62 -10.02 17.89
CA PRO A 169 19.05 -10.08 18.17
C PRO A 169 19.49 -11.54 18.32
N HIS A 170 20.61 -11.86 17.68
CA HIS A 170 21.28 -13.17 17.74
C HIS A 170 21.67 -13.57 19.17
#